data_AF-A0A7V5UPI8-F1
#
_entry.id   AF-A0A7V5UPI8-F1
#
_cell.length_a   1.000
_cell.length_b   1.000
_cell.length_c   1.000
_cell.angle_alpha   90.00
_cell.angle_beta   90.00
_cell.angle_gamma   90.00
#
_symmetry.space_group_name_H-M   'P 1'
#
loop_
_entity.id
_entity.type
_entity.pdbx_description
1 polymer ?
#
loop_
_entity_poly.entity_id
_entity_poly.type
_entity_poly.pdbx_seq_one_letter_code
_entity_poly.pdbx_strand_id
1 'polypeptide(L)'
;MGFLRLVDRLTNASGVLSAWMLFSIGLMVTYEVVMRKVFNAPTIWADEMARFFQIWAVYLAGAYVLRHRHLIAVDLFTSTLYHKTGRLLDYFALLVIAVFSLVAVYEGTLIVLESIAVGR
;
A
#
# COMPACT_ATOMS: atom_id res chain seq x y z
N MET A 1 -28.34 7.70 -20.94
CA MET A 1 -27.63 6.39 -20.99
C MET A 1 -26.15 6.46 -21.40
N GLY A 2 -25.66 7.46 -22.18
CA GLY A 2 -24.26 7.48 -22.65
C GLY A 2 -23.21 7.75 -21.55
N PHE A 3 -23.48 8.69 -20.64
CA PHE A 3 -22.56 9.08 -19.57
C PHE A 3 -22.18 7.92 -18.64
N LEU A 4 -23.16 7.11 -18.21
CA LEU A 4 -22.90 5.95 -17.35
C LEU A 4 -22.00 4.90 -18.02
N ARG A 5 -22.19 4.65 -19.33
CA ARG A 5 -21.35 3.72 -20.09
C ARG A 5 -19.91 4.22 -20.26
N LEU A 6 -19.73 5.54 -20.34
CA LEU A 6 -18.39 6.15 -20.36
C LEU A 6 -17.69 5.93 -19.02
N VAL A 7 -18.37 6.21 -17.91
CA VAL A 7 -17.85 6.01 -16.55
C VAL A 7 -17.51 4.53 -16.32
N ASP A 8 -18.38 3.61 -16.74
CA ASP A 8 -18.11 2.16 -16.64
C ASP A 8 -16.88 1.73 -17.43
N ARG A 9 -16.71 2.25 -18.66
CA ARG A 9 -15.54 1.95 -19.50
C ARG A 9 -14.24 2.49 -18.90
N LEU A 10 -14.26 3.74 -18.43
CA LEU A 10 -13.11 4.37 -17.78
C LEU A 10 -12.72 3.61 -16.52
N THR A 11 -13.70 3.20 -15.71
CA THR A 11 -13.47 2.40 -14.51
C THR A 11 -12.84 1.06 -14.86
N ASN A 12 -13.34 0.35 -15.87
CA ASN A 12 -12.77 -0.93 -16.29
C ASN A 12 -11.35 -0.78 -16.86
N ALA A 13 -11.11 0.26 -17.68
CA ALA A 13 -9.79 0.57 -18.21
C ALA A 13 -8.78 0.89 -17.11
N SER A 14 -9.18 1.66 -16.09
CA SER A 14 -8.34 1.95 -14.93
C SER A 14 -7.98 0.69 -14.13
N GLY A 15 -8.91 -0.26 -13.99
CA GLY A 15 -8.67 -1.55 -13.36
C GLY A 15 -7.62 -2.38 -14.13
N VAL A 16 -7.79 -2.51 -15.44
CA VAL A 16 -6.82 -3.25 -16.30
C VAL A 16 -5.44 -2.58 -16.26
N LEU A 17 -5.38 -1.25 -16.35
CA LEU A 17 -4.13 -0.51 -16.27
C LEU A 17 -3.43 -0.72 -14.93
N SER A 18 -4.18 -0.68 -13.82
CA SER A 18 -3.62 -0.94 -12.48
C SER A 18 -3.03 -2.34 -12.34
N ALA A 19 -3.66 -3.37 -12.93
CA ALA A 19 -3.15 -4.73 -12.93
C ALA A 19 -1.82 -4.86 -13.68
N TRP A 20 -1.69 -4.19 -14.83
CA TRP A 20 -0.43 -4.13 -15.57
C TRP A 20 0.67 -3.41 -14.79
N MET A 21 0.35 -2.30 -14.12
CA MET A 21 1.31 -1.59 -13.27
C MET A 21 1.80 -2.47 -12.12
N LEU A 22 0.91 -3.21 -11.45
CA LEU A 22 1.30 -4.16 -10.39
C LEU A 22 2.21 -5.27 -10.92
N PHE A 23 1.93 -5.80 -12.11
CA PHE A 23 2.78 -6.78 -12.75
C PHE A 23 4.18 -6.22 -13.05
N SER A 24 4.27 -4.98 -13.56
CA SER A 24 5.55 -4.30 -13.82
C SER A 24 6.38 -4.06 -12.55
N ILE A 25 5.74 -3.76 -11.41
CA ILE A 25 6.44 -3.64 -10.11
C ILE A 25 7.14 -4.96 -9.76
N GLY A 26 6.46 -6.10 -9.93
CA GLY A 26 7.05 -7.41 -9.70
C GLY A 26 8.31 -7.66 -10.54
N LEU A 27 8.28 -7.25 -11.81
CA LEU A 27 9.46 -7.33 -12.69
C LEU A 27 10.59 -6.40 -12.22
N MET A 28 10.29 -5.17 -11.82
CA MET A 28 11.28 -4.21 -11.32
C MET A 28 11.95 -4.71 -10.04
N VAL A 29 11.17 -5.22 -9.08
CA VAL A 29 11.69 -5.77 -7.82
C VAL A 29 12.52 -7.03 -8.09
N THR A 30 12.07 -7.90 -8.99
CA THR A 30 12.85 -9.10 -9.37
C THR A 30 14.18 -8.69 -10.00
N TYR A 31 14.18 -7.72 -10.91
CA TYR A 31 15.38 -7.16 -11.51
C TYR A 31 16.33 -6.57 -10.46
N GLU A 32 15.80 -5.78 -9.52
CA GLU A 32 16.59 -5.19 -8.43
C GLU A 32 17.24 -6.28 -7.57
N VAL A 33 16.50 -7.33 -7.20
CA VAL A 33 17.04 -8.45 -6.41
C VAL A 33 18.16 -9.15 -7.17
N VAL A 34 18.00 -9.40 -8.48
CA VAL A 34 19.04 -10.01 -9.32
C VAL A 34 20.27 -9.10 -9.39
N MET A 35 20.11 -7.80 -9.66
CA MET A 35 21.22 -6.86 -9.72
C MET A 35 21.97 -6.73 -8.40
N ARG A 36 21.23 -6.71 -7.29
CA ARG A 36 21.80 -6.59 -5.96
C ARG A 36 22.52 -7.86 -5.51
N LYS A 37 21.97 -9.04 -5.80
CA LYS A 37 22.50 -10.32 -5.30
C LYS A 37 23.52 -10.96 -6.23
N VAL A 38 23.41 -10.75 -7.54
CA VAL A 38 24.30 -11.35 -8.55
C VAL A 38 25.39 -10.38 -8.99
N PHE A 39 25.02 -9.12 -9.24
CA PHE A 39 25.94 -8.11 -9.78
C PHE A 39 26.51 -7.16 -8.72
N ASN A 40 26.09 -7.31 -7.45
CA ASN A 40 26.50 -6.49 -6.30
C ASN A 40 26.37 -4.96 -6.55
N ALA A 41 25.49 -4.56 -7.47
CA ALA A 41 25.28 -3.19 -7.90
C ALA A 41 23.82 -2.79 -7.62
N PRO A 42 23.54 -2.10 -6.49
CA PRO A 42 22.18 -1.70 -6.15
C PRO A 42 21.68 -0.60 -7.11
N THR A 43 20.56 -0.86 -7.80
CA THR A 43 19.93 0.09 -8.72
C THR A 43 18.84 0.90 -8.03
N ILE A 44 19.20 2.09 -7.52
CA ILE A 44 18.29 3.00 -6.79
C ILE A 44 17.06 3.39 -7.62
N TRP A 45 17.25 3.61 -8.92
CA TRP A 45 16.16 4.02 -9.82
C TRP A 45 15.05 2.97 -9.94
N ALA A 46 15.36 1.68 -9.81
CA ALA A 46 14.38 0.61 -9.95
C ALA A 46 13.39 0.60 -8.77
N ASP A 47 13.91 0.79 -7.56
CA ASP A 47 13.12 0.87 -6.32
C ASP A 47 12.25 2.15 -6.28
N GLU A 48 12.80 3.29 -6.72
CA GLU A 48 12.03 4.53 -6.85
C GLU A 48 10.89 4.41 -7.88
N MET A 49 11.17 3.85 -9.07
CA MET A 49 10.15 3.64 -10.09
C MET A 49 9.06 2.67 -9.62
N ALA A 50 9.43 1.58 -8.95
CA ALA A 50 8.49 0.62 -8.37
C ALA A 50 7.54 1.31 -7.38
N ARG A 51 8.05 2.18 -6.51
CA ARG A 51 7.22 2.98 -5.58
C ARG A 51 6.26 3.90 -6.31
N PHE A 52 6.71 4.61 -7.34
CA PHE A 52 5.81 5.46 -8.14
C PHE A 52 4.71 4.63 -8.81
N PHE A 53 5.04 3.51 -9.44
CA PHE A 53 4.05 2.61 -10.02
C PHE A 53 3.07 2.08 -8.99
N GLN A 54 3.53 1.78 -7.77
CA GLN A 54 2.68 1.31 -6.68
C GLN A 54 1.63 2.35 -6.28
N ILE A 55 2.04 3.62 -6.11
CA ILE A 55 1.14 4.72 -5.75
C ILE A 55 0.04 4.88 -6.82
N TRP A 56 0.43 4.96 -8.10
CA TRP A 56 -0.53 5.11 -9.19
C TRP A 56 -1.44 3.90 -9.37
N ALA A 57 -0.91 2.68 -9.21
CA ALA A 57 -1.69 1.46 -9.30
C ALA A 57 -2.80 1.43 -8.24
N VAL A 58 -2.52 1.85 -7.00
CA VAL A 58 -3.52 1.89 -5.93
C VAL A 58 -4.64 2.88 -6.25
N TYR A 59 -4.32 4.09 -6.71
CA TYR A 59 -5.34 5.08 -7.06
C TYR A 59 -6.22 4.64 -8.23
N LEU A 60 -5.62 4.04 -9.27
CA LEU A 60 -6.34 3.52 -10.42
C LEU A 60 -7.19 2.28 -10.08
N ALA A 61 -6.66 1.39 -9.23
CA ALA A 61 -7.39 0.22 -8.75
C ALA A 61 -8.57 0.62 -7.85
N GLY A 62 -8.46 1.69 -7.07
CA GLY A 62 -9.47 2.13 -6.11
C GLY A 62 -10.87 2.30 -6.72
N ALA A 63 -10.97 2.99 -7.86
CA ALA A 63 -12.25 3.18 -8.56
C ALA A 63 -12.85 1.85 -9.05
N TYR A 64 -12.00 0.94 -9.54
CA TYR A 64 -12.41 -0.37 -10.02
C TYR A 64 -12.89 -1.30 -8.89
N VAL A 65 -12.14 -1.37 -7.79
CA VAL A 65 -12.48 -2.20 -6.62
C VAL A 65 -13.73 -1.69 -5.92
N LEU A 66 -13.90 -0.36 -5.81
CA LEU A 66 -15.10 0.25 -5.24
C LEU A 66 -16.36 -0.10 -6.04
N ARG A 67 -16.28 -0.09 -7.37
CA ARG A 67 -17.38 -0.51 -8.26
C ARG A 67 -17.79 -1.97 -8.05
N HIS A 68 -16.82 -2.86 -7.89
CA HIS A 68 -17.09 -4.28 -7.65
C HIS A 68 -17.42 -4.57 -6.19
N ARG A 69 -17.42 -3.55 -5.30
CA ARG A 69 -17.69 -3.72 -3.88
C ARG A 69 -16.73 -4.74 -3.22
N HIS A 70 -15.52 -4.94 -3.75
CA HIS A 70 -14.55 -5.86 -3.13
C HIS A 70 -13.92 -5.31 -1.85
N LEU A 71 -14.04 -3.99 -1.60
CA LEU A 71 -13.77 -3.41 -0.28
C LEU A 71 -14.78 -3.90 0.78
N ILE A 72 -15.94 -4.43 0.38
CA ILE A 72 -16.98 -4.91 1.30
C ILE A 72 -16.49 -6.11 2.13
N ALA A 73 -15.42 -6.81 1.78
CA ALA A 73 -14.83 -7.80 2.69
C ALA A 73 -14.44 -7.18 4.04
N VAL A 74 -13.94 -5.93 4.04
CA VAL A 74 -13.62 -5.15 5.26
C VAL A 74 -14.91 -4.73 5.97
N ASP A 75 -15.94 -4.33 5.22
CA ASP A 75 -17.24 -3.96 5.80
C ASP A 75 -18.04 -5.18 6.33
N LEU A 76 -17.89 -6.38 5.75
CA LEU A 76 -18.55 -7.61 6.19
C LEU A 76 -17.94 -8.16 7.47
N PHE A 77 -16.61 -8.12 7.59
CA PHE A 77 -15.92 -8.48 8.83
C PHE A 77 -16.37 -7.58 10.00
N THR A 78 -16.58 -6.29 9.76
CA THR A 78 -16.99 -5.33 10.79
C THR A 78 -18.52 -5.29 11.01
N SER A 79 -19.33 -5.49 9.97
CA SER A 79 -20.81 -5.47 10.08
C SER A 79 -21.41 -6.76 10.63
N THR A 80 -20.75 -7.92 10.45
CA THR A 80 -21.26 -9.21 10.95
C THR A 80 -20.86 -9.51 12.40
N LEU A 81 -19.78 -8.89 12.91
CA LEU A 81 -19.36 -9.02 14.31
C LEU A 81 -20.20 -8.13 15.23
N TYR A 82 -21.41 -8.59 15.50
CA TYR A 82 -22.34 -8.16 16.54
C TYR A 82 -21.66 -7.44 17.72
N HIS A 83 -21.82 -6.11 17.77
CA HIS A 83 -21.64 -5.09 18.85
C HIS A 83 -20.57 -5.26 19.96
N LYS A 84 -20.29 -6.46 20.48
CA LYS A 84 -19.32 -6.74 21.55
C LYS A 84 -17.96 -7.17 21.00
N THR A 85 -17.91 -8.01 19.97
CA THR A 85 -16.66 -8.47 19.37
C THR A 85 -16.02 -7.40 18.49
N GLY A 86 -16.82 -6.60 17.78
CA GLY A 86 -16.32 -5.45 17.00
C GLY A 86 -15.57 -4.44 17.86
N ARG A 87 -16.09 -4.09 19.05
CA ARG A 87 -15.39 -3.20 19.98
C ARG A 87 -14.08 -3.79 20.50
N LEU A 88 -14.04 -5.09 20.79
CA LEU A 88 -12.79 -5.74 21.22
C LEU A 88 -11.73 -5.69 20.12
N LEU A 89 -12.15 -5.88 18.87
CA LEU A 89 -11.28 -5.80 17.70
C LEU A 89 -10.78 -4.37 17.47
N ASP A 90 -11.63 -3.35 17.68
CA ASP A 90 -11.22 -1.94 17.62
C ASP A 90 -10.23 -1.59 18.73
N TYR A 91 -10.46 -2.04 19.96
CA TYR A 91 -9.49 -1.85 21.06
C TYR A 91 -8.17 -2.57 20.78
N PHE A 92 -8.22 -3.77 20.21
CA PHE A 92 -7.02 -4.49 19.80
C PHE A 92 -6.28 -3.77 18.68
N ALA A 93 -6.98 -3.27 17.66
CA ALA A 93 -6.41 -2.48 16.59
C ALA A 93 -5.76 -1.20 17.14
N LEU A 94 -6.44 -0.48 18.04
CA LEU A 94 -5.90 0.70 18.73
C LEU A 94 -4.65 0.36 19.55
N LEU A 95 -4.63 -0.80 20.22
CA LEU A 95 -3.46 -1.25 20.97
C LEU A 95 -2.28 -1.53 20.03
N VAL A 96 -2.51 -2.24 18.93
CA VAL A 96 -1.49 -2.50 17.90
C VAL A 96 -0.96 -1.19 17.32
N ILE A 97 -1.84 -0.25 17.00
CA ILE A 97 -1.46 1.09 16.52
C ILE A 97 -0.64 1.83 17.58
N ALA A 98 -1.07 1.82 18.84
CA ALA A 98 -0.34 2.49 19.93
C ALA A 98 1.06 1.91 20.12
N VAL A 99 1.20 0.57 20.11
CA VAL A 99 2.51 -0.10 20.18
C VAL A 99 3.37 0.28 18.99
N PHE A 100 2.83 0.21 17.77
CA PHE A 100 3.55 0.60 16.57
C PHE A 100 4.00 2.07 16.62
N SER A 101 3.13 2.98 17.06
CA SER A 101 3.46 4.40 17.24
C SER A 101 4.57 4.61 18.27
N LEU A 102 4.57 3.88 19.39
CA LEU A 102 5.64 3.97 20.39
C LEU A 102 6.97 3.49 19.83
N VAL A 103 6.98 2.38 19.09
CA VAL A 103 8.19 1.88 18.42
C VAL A 103 8.68 2.89 17.39
N ALA A 104 7.79 3.47 16.59
CA ALA A 104 8.15 4.47 15.59
C ALA A 104 8.75 5.73 16.23
N VAL A 105 8.21 6.18 17.36
CA VAL A 105 8.78 7.29 18.13
C VAL A 105 10.14 6.92 18.70
N TYR A 106 10.30 5.72 19.26
CA TYR A 106 11.57 5.26 19.81
C TYR A 106 12.68 5.24 18.74
N GLU A 107 12.43 4.56 17.61
CA GLU A 107 13.36 4.51 16.48
C GLU A 107 13.59 5.90 15.89
N GLY A 108 12.54 6.74 15.79
CA GLY A 108 12.66 8.12 15.34
C GLY A 108 13.59 8.94 16.25
N THR A 109 13.46 8.82 17.57
CA THR A 109 14.33 9.52 18.52
C THR A 109 15.77 9.01 18.47
N LEU A 110 15.97 7.71 18.26
CA LEU A 110 17.29 7.11 18.08
C LEU A 110 18.01 7.74 16.88
N ILE A 111 17.33 7.80 15.73
CA ILE A 111 17.85 8.39 14.49
C ILE A 111 18.15 9.88 14.67
N VAL A 112 17.29 10.62 15.37
CA VAL A 112 17.51 12.05 15.65
C VAL A 112 18.74 12.27 16.54
N LEU A 113 18.88 11.48 17.61
CA LEU A 113 20.05 11.57 18.49
C LEU A 113 21.35 11.19 17.76
N GLU A 114 21.29 10.20 16.87
CA GLU A 114 22.42 9.82 16.02
C GLU A 114 22.78 10.93 15.02
N SER A 115 21.80 11.61 14.42
CA SER A 115 22.05 12.77 13.54
C SER A 115 22.77 13.91 14.28
N ILE A 116 22.31 14.24 15.50
CA ILE A 116 22.91 15.29 16.33
C ILE A 116 24.33 14.90 16.76
N ALA A 117 24.58 13.62 17.11
CA ALA A 117 25.89 13.14 17.52
C ALA A 117 26.90 13.09 16.36
N VAL A 118 26.45 12.83 15.14
CA VAL A 118 27.27 12.80 13.92
C VAL A 118 27.53 14.21 13.35
N GLY A 119 26.84 15.24 13.86
CA GLY A 119 27.09 16.64 13.49
C GLY A 119 26.54 17.03 12.11
N ARG A 120 25.36 16.51 11.75
CA ARG A 120 24.52 17.01 10.64
C ARG A 120 23.09 17.24 11.08
#